data_AF-E9SD06-F1
#
_entry.id   AF-E9SD06-F1
#
_cell.length_a   1.000
_cell.length_b   1.000
_cell.length_c   1.000
_cell.angle_alpha   90.00
_cell.angle_beta   90.00
_cell.angle_gamma   90.00
#
_symmetry.space_group_name_H-M   'P 1'
#
loop_
_entity.id
_entity.type
_entity.pdbx_description
1 polymer ?
#
loop_
_entity_poly.entity_id
_entity_poly.type
_entity_poly.pdbx_seq_one_letter_code
_entity_poly.pdbx_strand_id
1 'polypeptide(L)'
;MWHYKNVTRTEFEKAKDSVEQIMIALGAEVYDADLPVRSVKSVISGKCEESFSSERKVFVYNGEFFRVDEVLFSQKPFIVIEFGVLDDFVNNTTEDAEPFPYDLTYEEIVKEVRYSMGIEPYA
;
A
#
# COMPACT_ATOMS: atom_id res chain seq x y z
N MET A 1 -7.51 15.61 -8.91
CA MET A 1 -6.50 16.68 -8.80
C MET A 1 -5.92 16.68 -7.39
N TRP A 2 -4.75 16.06 -7.25
CA TRP A 2 -4.04 15.88 -5.98
C TRP A 2 -4.11 17.10 -5.03
N HIS A 3 -4.69 16.91 -3.85
CA HIS A 3 -5.05 18.00 -2.92
C HIS A 3 -3.98 18.34 -1.88
N TYR A 4 -2.95 17.49 -1.74
CA TYR A 4 -1.92 17.68 -0.72
C TYR A 4 -0.83 18.63 -1.25
N LYS A 5 -0.51 19.65 -0.44
CA LYS A 5 0.53 20.63 -0.78
C LYS A 5 1.95 20.19 -0.41
N ASN A 6 2.06 19.27 0.57
CA ASN A 6 3.34 18.89 1.18
C ASN A 6 4.04 17.73 0.48
N VAL A 7 3.36 17.08 -0.46
CA VAL A 7 3.84 15.95 -1.25
C VAL A 7 3.12 16.02 -2.57
N THR A 8 3.76 15.64 -3.66
CA THR A 8 3.14 15.47 -4.97
C THR A 8 2.69 14.02 -5.16
N ARG A 9 1.74 13.76 -6.06
CA ARG A 9 1.35 12.38 -6.37
C ARG A 9 2.56 11.53 -6.77
N THR A 10 3.46 12.08 -7.58
CA THR A 10 4.69 11.38 -8.01
C THR A 10 5.61 11.04 -6.85
N GLU A 11 5.78 11.92 -5.87
CA GLU A 11 6.58 11.64 -4.67
C GLU A 11 5.92 10.56 -3.80
N PHE A 12 4.60 10.59 -3.67
CA PHE A 12 3.87 9.57 -2.92
C PHE A 12 3.93 8.19 -3.60
N GLU A 13 3.83 8.13 -4.93
CA GLU A 13 4.04 6.88 -5.68
C GLU A 13 5.47 6.34 -5.48
N LYS A 14 6.50 7.19 -5.50
CA LYS A 14 7.88 6.77 -5.20
C LYS A 14 8.05 6.23 -3.78
N ALA A 15 7.31 6.75 -2.81
CA ALA A 15 7.32 6.22 -1.45
C ALA A 15 6.73 4.80 -1.42
N LYS A 16 5.61 4.56 -2.12
CA LYS A 16 5.05 3.21 -2.29
C LYS A 16 5.99 2.27 -3.05
N ASP A 17 6.67 2.74 -4.09
CA ASP A 17 7.68 1.94 -4.80
C ASP A 17 8.83 1.52 -3.86
N SER A 18 9.20 2.39 -2.93
CA SER A 18 10.24 2.09 -1.93
C SER A 18 9.77 1.01 -0.95
N VAL A 19 8.49 1.00 -0.57
CA VAL A 19 7.88 -0.07 0.23
C VAL A 19 7.92 -1.40 -0.52
N GLU A 20 7.60 -1.43 -1.81
CA GLU A 20 7.71 -2.64 -2.64
C GLU A 20 9.15 -3.17 -2.67
N GLN A 21 10.16 -2.29 -2.80
CA GLN A 21 11.57 -2.70 -2.74
C GLN A 21 11.95 -3.29 -1.39
N ILE A 22 11.41 -2.75 -0.29
CA ILE A 22 11.63 -3.28 1.06
C ILE A 22 11.00 -4.68 1.19
N MET A 23 9.78 -4.88 0.70
CA MET A 23 9.14 -6.20 0.69
C MET A 23 10.01 -7.24 -0.03
N ILE A 24 10.55 -6.89 -1.20
CA ILE A 24 11.47 -7.75 -1.95
C ILE A 24 12.74 -8.05 -1.13
N ALA A 25 13.33 -7.02 -0.51
CA ALA A 25 14.52 -7.18 0.32
C ALA A 25 14.28 -8.05 1.57
N LEU A 26 13.03 -8.10 2.07
CA LEU A 26 12.60 -8.97 3.16
C LEU A 26 12.28 -10.40 2.71
N GLY A 27 12.35 -10.68 1.41
CA GLY A 27 12.15 -12.01 0.83
C GLY A 27 10.76 -12.24 0.21
N ALA A 28 9.95 -11.19 0.02
CA ALA A 28 8.73 -11.31 -0.75
C ALA A 28 9.04 -11.46 -2.24
N GLU A 29 8.28 -12.30 -2.93
CA GLU A 29 8.41 -12.51 -4.37
C GLU A 29 7.27 -11.84 -5.11
N VAL A 30 7.52 -11.32 -6.31
CA VAL A 30 6.46 -10.77 -7.16
C VAL A 30 5.59 -11.91 -7.67
N TYR A 31 4.28 -11.84 -7.43
CA TYR A 31 3.31 -12.76 -7.97
C TYR A 31 2.93 -12.32 -9.38
N ASP A 32 3.53 -12.97 -10.40
CA ASP A 32 3.34 -12.65 -11.82
C ASP A 32 2.09 -13.34 -12.37
N ALA A 33 0.92 -12.76 -12.09
CA ALA A 33 -0.36 -13.16 -12.66
C ALA A 33 -1.23 -11.93 -12.93
N ASP A 34 -2.12 -12.03 -13.92
CA ASP A 34 -3.10 -10.99 -14.25
C ASP A 34 -4.17 -10.90 -13.14
N LEU A 35 -3.84 -10.18 -12.06
CA LEU A 35 -4.78 -9.83 -11.00
C LEU A 35 -5.50 -8.52 -11.32
N PRO A 36 -6.73 -8.32 -10.82
CA PRO A 36 -7.47 -7.08 -11.04
C PRO A 36 -6.66 -5.87 -10.57
N VAL A 37 -6.47 -4.91 -11.48
CA VAL A 37 -5.85 -3.61 -11.14
C VAL A 37 -6.80 -2.85 -10.22
N ARG A 38 -6.36 -2.56 -8.99
CA ARG A 38 -7.15 -1.74 -8.06
C ARG A 38 -7.06 -0.28 -8.49
N SER A 39 -8.22 0.36 -8.63
CA SER A 39 -8.33 1.81 -8.75
C SER A 39 -8.86 2.37 -7.44
N VAL A 40 -8.06 3.21 -6.78
CA VAL A 40 -8.45 3.81 -5.51
C VAL A 40 -9.33 5.02 -5.81
N LYS A 41 -10.57 4.95 -5.32
CA LYS A 41 -11.50 6.09 -5.30
C LYS A 41 -11.47 6.68 -3.90
N SER A 42 -10.95 7.90 -3.77
CA SER A 42 -10.96 8.60 -2.49
C SER A 42 -11.94 9.77 -2.54
N VAL A 43 -12.87 9.80 -1.58
CA VAL A 43 -13.82 10.89 -1.39
C VAL A 43 -13.36 11.70 -0.20
N ILE A 44 -12.71 12.83 -0.44
CA ILE A 44 -12.31 13.74 0.63
C ILE A 44 -13.50 14.65 0.95
N SER A 45 -14.16 14.37 2.08
CA SER A 45 -15.25 15.14 2.70
C SER A 45 -16.25 15.80 1.72
N GLY A 46 -17.03 14.98 1.02
CA GLY A 46 -18.30 15.38 0.39
C GLY A 46 -18.27 16.46 -0.71
N LYS A 47 -17.10 16.90 -1.18
CA LYS A 47 -16.98 17.91 -2.26
C LYS A 47 -15.95 17.60 -3.35
N CYS A 48 -15.11 16.59 -3.17
CA CYS A 48 -14.20 16.12 -4.21
C CYS A 48 -14.20 14.59 -4.25
N GLU A 49 -14.65 14.05 -5.39
CA GLU A 49 -14.42 12.68 -5.78
C GLU A 49 -13.15 12.64 -6.62
N GLU A 50 -12.10 12.05 -6.09
CA GLU A 50 -10.87 11.84 -6.87
C GLU A 50 -10.67 10.36 -7.11
N SER A 51 -10.65 9.98 -8.39
CA SER A 51 -10.33 8.63 -8.82
C SER A 51 -8.91 8.62 -9.37
N PHE A 52 -8.04 7.81 -8.78
CA PHE A 52 -6.69 7.57 -9.29
C PHE A 52 -6.50 6.08 -9.55
N SER A 53 -5.82 5.77 -10.65
CA SER A 53 -5.31 4.41 -10.91
C SER A 53 -3.85 4.37 -10.48
N SER A 54 -3.53 3.50 -9.50
CA SER A 54 -2.16 3.13 -9.16
C SER A 54 -2.01 1.65 -9.47
N GLU A 55 -1.20 1.33 -10.47
CA GLU A 55 -0.92 -0.05 -10.82
C GLU A 55 0.13 -0.59 -9.85
N ARG A 56 -0.29 -1.53 -8.99
CA ARG A 56 0.52 -2.07 -7.91
C ARG A 56 0.63 -3.58 -8.05
N LYS A 57 1.84 -4.09 -7.86
CA LYS A 57 2.13 -5.53 -7.93
C LYS A 57 1.60 -6.22 -6.67
N VAL A 58 1.24 -7.49 -6.85
CA VAL A 58 0.97 -8.37 -5.72
C VAL A 58 2.24 -9.15 -5.42
N PHE A 59 2.54 -9.28 -4.13
CA PHE A 59 3.69 -9.96 -3.60
C PHE A 59 3.24 -11.18 -2.82
N VAL A 60 4.05 -12.23 -2.79
CA VAL A 60 3.82 -13.43 -1.98
C VAL A 60 4.94 -13.58 -0.97
N TYR A 61 4.58 -13.83 0.28
CA TYR A 61 5.51 -14.11 1.37
C TYR A 61 4.89 -15.14 2.32
N ASN A 62 5.61 -16.22 2.61
CA ASN A 62 5.14 -17.32 3.47
C ASN A 62 3.75 -17.90 3.13
N GLY A 63 3.32 -17.82 1.86
CA GLY A 63 2.02 -18.32 1.41
C GLY A 63 0.86 -17.32 1.52
N GLU A 64 1.12 -16.13 2.06
CA GLU A 64 0.19 -15.00 2.09
C GLU A 64 0.53 -14.00 0.98
N PHE A 65 -0.48 -13.27 0.54
CA PHE A 65 -0.39 -12.31 -0.55
C PHE A 65 -0.49 -10.89 0.00
N PHE A 66 0.27 -9.97 -0.59
CA PHE A 66 0.39 -8.59 -0.14
C PHE A 66 0.34 -7.62 -1.32
N ARG A 67 -0.26 -6.44 -1.13
CA ARG A 67 -0.20 -5.36 -2.13
C ARG A 67 -0.08 -4.01 -1.42
N VAL A 68 0.81 -3.16 -1.92
CA VAL A 68 0.91 -1.78 -1.43
C VAL A 68 -0.25 -0.97 -1.98
N ASP A 69 -1.00 -0.32 -1.10
CA ASP A 69 -2.10 0.57 -1.44
C ASP A 69 -2.01 1.88 -0.64
N GLU A 70 -3.06 2.71 -0.67
CA GLU A 70 -3.11 4.00 -0.02
C GLU A 70 -4.44 4.29 0.66
N VAL A 71 -4.38 5.02 1.77
CA VAL A 71 -5.55 5.64 2.40
C VAL A 71 -5.36 7.16 2.38
N LEU A 72 -6.32 7.87 1.80
CA LEU A 72 -6.26 9.32 1.60
C LEU A 72 -7.18 10.04 2.60
N PHE A 73 -6.60 10.55 3.69
CA PHE A 73 -7.32 11.42 4.63
C PHE A 73 -7.23 12.89 4.20
N SER A 74 -8.20 13.72 4.57
CA SER A 74 -8.27 15.13 4.12
C SER A 74 -7.00 15.97 4.33
N GLN A 75 -6.16 15.61 5.32
CA GLN A 75 -4.96 16.37 5.67
C GLN A 75 -3.67 15.73 5.15
N LYS A 76 -3.61 14.40 5.04
CA LYS A 76 -2.38 13.68 4.68
C LYS A 76 -2.69 12.30 4.08
N PRO A 77 -1.95 11.86 3.05
CA PRO A 77 -2.04 10.50 2.53
C PRO A 77 -1.19 9.54 3.38
N PHE A 78 -1.62 8.28 3.47
CA PHE A 78 -0.93 7.21 4.19
C PHE A 78 -0.77 6.00 3.28
N ILE A 79 0.31 5.26 3.48
CA ILE A 79 0.54 3.98 2.81
C ILE A 79 -0.14 2.91 3.64
N VAL A 80 -0.79 1.97 2.96
CA VAL A 80 -1.33 0.76 3.59
C VAL A 80 -0.82 -0.45 2.83
N ILE A 81 -0.73 -1.59 3.50
CA ILE A 81 -0.42 -2.86 2.87
C ILE A 81 -1.65 -3.73 3.03
N GLU A 82 -2.26 -4.08 1.90
CA GLU A 82 -3.30 -5.09 1.85
C GLU A 82 -2.68 -6.46 2.05
N PHE A 83 -3.40 -7.36 2.70
CA PHE A 83 -3.03 -8.76 2.82
C PHE A 83 -4.24 -9.69 2.71
N GLY A 84 -3.98 -10.96 2.43
CA GLY A 84 -5.00 -12.00 2.33
C GLY A 84 -4.50 -13.24 1.60
N VAL A 85 -5.42 -14.17 1.33
CA VAL A 85 -5.15 -15.30 0.42
C VAL A 85 -5.42 -14.89 -1.03
N LEU A 86 -4.94 -15.68 -1.99
CA LEU A 86 -5.13 -15.38 -3.42
C LEU A 86 -6.60 -15.11 -3.80
N ASP A 87 -7.53 -15.86 -3.21
CA ASP A 87 -8.96 -15.71 -3.48
C ASP A 87 -9.48 -14.32 -3.04
N ASP A 88 -8.92 -13.74 -1.99
CA ASP A 88 -9.25 -12.39 -1.54
C ASP A 88 -8.82 -11.34 -2.56
N PHE A 89 -7.65 -11.51 -3.18
CA PHE A 89 -7.15 -10.62 -4.22
C PHE A 89 -7.95 -10.74 -5.53
N VAL A 90 -8.42 -11.94 -5.86
CA VAL A 90 -9.28 -12.18 -7.02
C VAL A 90 -10.67 -11.55 -6.81
N ASN A 91 -11.23 -11.68 -5.61
CA ASN A 91 -12.56 -11.20 -5.26
C ASN A 91 -12.59 -9.76 -4.70
N ASN A 92 -11.42 -9.15 -4.52
CA ASN A 92 -11.23 -7.82 -3.92
C ASN A 92 -11.85 -7.72 -2.50
N THR A 93 -11.61 -8.75 -1.68
CA THR A 93 -12.02 -8.88 -0.27
C THR A 93 -10.82 -8.91 0.68
N THR A 94 -9.70 -8.30 0.27
CA THR A 94 -8.48 -8.19 1.06
C THR A 94 -8.69 -7.38 2.33
N GLU A 95 -7.88 -7.66 3.35
CA GLU A 95 -7.81 -6.87 4.57
C GLU A 95 -6.66 -5.86 4.47
N ASP A 96 -6.79 -4.75 5.18
CA ASP A 96 -5.78 -3.69 5.25
C ASP A 96 -5.01 -3.82 6.57
N ALA A 97 -3.67 -3.78 6.51
CA ALA A 97 -2.85 -3.57 7.70
C ALA A 97 -3.02 -2.13 8.25
N GLU A 98 -2.40 -1.85 9.40
CA GLU A 98 -2.43 -0.49 9.95
C GLU A 98 -1.71 0.50 9.00
N PRO A 99 -2.36 1.61 8.61
CA PRO A 99 -1.77 2.57 7.68
C PRO A 99 -0.66 3.37 8.36
N PHE A 100 0.43 3.64 7.63
CA PHE A 100 1.59 4.38 8.14
C PHE A 100 1.97 5.58 7.25
N PRO A 101 2.61 6.62 7.83
CA PRO A 101 3.01 7.80 7.06
C PRO A 101 4.07 7.50 5.99
N TYR A 102 3.98 8.16 4.83
CA TYR A 102 4.96 8.01 3.74
C TYR A 102 6.30 8.74 3.99
N ASP A 103 6.32 9.68 4.94
CA ASP A 103 7.43 10.59 5.24
C ASP A 103 8.26 10.14 6.45
N LEU A 104 8.12 8.87 6.84
CA LEU A 104 8.97 8.23 7.83
C LEU A 104 10.40 8.04 7.32
N THR A 105 11.34 7.83 8.24
CA THR A 105 12.72 7.43 7.88
C THR A 105 12.73 6.03 7.28
N TYR A 106 13.79 5.69 6.53
CA TYR A 106 13.91 4.34 5.95
C TYR A 106 13.82 3.22 7.00
N GLU A 107 14.45 3.40 8.16
CA GLU A 107 14.42 2.41 9.24
C GLU A 107 13.01 2.22 9.82
N GLU A 108 12.27 3.31 9.98
CA GLU A 108 10.87 3.28 10.41
C GLU A 108 9.97 2.62 9.36
N ILE A 109 10.15 2.93 8.07
CA ILE A 109 9.40 2.28 6.99
C ILE A 109 9.69 0.77 6.98
N VAL A 110 10.94 0.35 7.09
CA VAL A 110 11.29 -1.08 7.17
C VAL A 110 10.56 -1.75 8.33
N LYS A 111 10.46 -1.09 9.47
CA LYS A 111 9.74 -1.59 10.65
C LYS A 111 8.24 -1.73 10.38
N GLU A 112 7.60 -0.72 9.82
CA GLU A 112 6.17 -0.78 9.45
C GLU A 112 5.87 -1.89 8.43
N VAL A 113 6.76 -2.10 7.46
CA VAL A 113 6.61 -3.20 6.49
C VAL A 113 6.73 -4.56 7.17
N ARG A 114 7.67 -4.73 8.11
CA ARG A 114 7.80 -5.98 8.88
C ARG A 114 6.56 -6.28 9.70
N TYR A 115 5.95 -5.27 10.31
CA TYR A 115 4.70 -5.42 11.05
C TYR A 115 3.53 -5.76 10.14
N SER A 116 3.40 -5.04 9.02
CA SER A 116 2.31 -5.24 8.07
C SER A 116 2.37 -6.63 7.40
N MET A 117 3.57 -7.18 7.21
CA MET A 117 3.77 -8.53 6.66
C MET A 117 3.73 -9.64 7.73
N GLY A 118 3.41 -9.32 8.98
CA GLY A 118 3.37 -10.30 10.07
C GLY A 118 4.72 -10.93 10.43
N ILE A 119 5.84 -10.33 10.00
CA ILE A 119 7.20 -10.79 10.32
C ILE A 119 7.52 -10.51 11.79
N GLU A 120 7.03 -9.40 12.31
CA GLU A 120 7.11 -9.00 13.71
C GLU A 120 5.72 -8.57 14.21
N PRO A 121 5.39 -8.79 15.49
CA PRO A 121 4.16 -8.27 16.05
C PRO A 121 4.26 -6.74 16.25
N TYR A 122 3.14 -6.03 16.09
CA TYR A 122 3.03 -4.66 16.59
C TYR A 122 3.28 -4.65 18.11
N ALA A 123 4.17 -3.77 18.54
CA ALA A 123 4.60 -3.65 19.94
C ALA A 123 3.59 -2.90 20.82
#